data_AF-M1CG15-F1
#
_entry.id   AF-M1CG15-F1
#
_cell.length_a   1.000
_cell.length_b   1.000
_cell.length_c   1.000
_cell.angle_alpha   90.00
_cell.angle_beta   90.00
_cell.angle_gamma   90.00
#
_symmetry.space_group_name_H-M   'P 1'
#
loop_
_entity.id
_entity.type
_entity.pdbx_description
1 polymer ?
#
loop_
_entity_poly.entity_id
_entity_poly.type
_entity_poly.pdbx_seq_one_letter_code
_entity_poly.pdbx_strand_id
1 'polypeptide(L)'
;MVIVHPAIIQDVEHRPKLTKTEAEGIPVIDLSILNCPYTSTTDAELESLVAEIRNACKKWGFFQVINHGVSLECREKIELASRKFFGLPKEEKIKVKRNEVNFMGYYDTELTKKIRDWKEVFDFTVEKTAMVPLSQDPNDKELREFHNQWPQYPPGLR
;
A
#
# COMPACT_ATOMS: atom_id res chain seq x y z
N MET A 1 -17.87 23.74 -10.39
CA MET A 1 -17.48 22.94 -11.58
C MET A 1 -16.09 22.40 -11.32
N VAL A 2 -15.89 21.08 -11.26
CA VAL A 2 -14.56 20.48 -11.08
C VAL A 2 -13.87 20.47 -12.44
N ILE A 3 -12.79 21.23 -12.61
CA ILE A 3 -11.99 21.22 -13.84
C ILE A 3 -11.03 20.04 -13.73
N VAL A 4 -11.20 19.03 -14.60
CA VAL A 4 -10.36 17.83 -14.66
C VAL A 4 -9.17 18.10 -15.58
N HIS A 5 -7.95 17.85 -15.09
CA HIS A 5 -6.75 18.06 -15.89
C HIS A 5 -6.67 17.02 -17.04
N PRO A 6 -6.33 17.40 -18.29
CA PRO A 6 -6.33 16.47 -19.42
C PRO A 6 -5.45 15.22 -19.22
N ALA A 7 -4.33 15.36 -18.51
CA ALA A 7 -3.40 14.25 -18.23
C ALA A 7 -3.98 13.10 -17.38
N ILE A 8 -5.11 13.29 -16.69
CA ILE A 8 -5.78 12.23 -15.91
C ILE A 8 -6.99 11.62 -16.65
N ILE A 9 -7.28 12.08 -17.86
CA ILE A 9 -8.39 11.57 -18.67
C ILE A 9 -7.91 10.31 -19.41
N GLN A 10 -8.52 9.18 -19.10
CA GLN A 10 -8.28 7.93 -19.85
C GLN A 10 -9.00 7.97 -21.21
N ASP A 11 -8.41 7.30 -22.20
CA ASP A 11 -9.04 7.01 -23.48
C ASP A 11 -10.36 6.28 -23.27
N VAL A 12 -11.34 6.53 -24.15
CA VAL A 12 -12.71 6.01 -24.01
C VAL A 12 -12.75 4.49 -23.81
N GLU A 13 -11.89 3.76 -24.52
CA GLU A 13 -11.79 2.30 -24.47
C GLU A 13 -11.28 1.76 -23.13
N HIS A 14 -10.52 2.58 -22.38
CA HIS A 14 -9.93 2.22 -21.09
C HIS A 14 -10.76 2.68 -19.88
N ARG A 15 -11.79 3.50 -20.10
CA ARG A 15 -12.61 4.04 -19.01
C ARG A 15 -13.37 2.91 -18.31
N PRO A 16 -13.51 2.97 -16.97
CA PRO A 16 -14.30 1.99 -16.25
C PRO A 16 -15.75 2.00 -16.74
N LYS A 17 -16.29 0.81 -16.99
CA LYS A 17 -17.73 0.64 -17.23
C LYS A 17 -18.43 0.87 -15.88
N LEU A 18 -19.34 1.84 -15.82
CA LEU A 18 -20.05 2.21 -14.58
C LEU A 18 -21.08 1.16 -14.11
N THR A 19 -21.09 -0.01 -14.72
CA THR A 19 -21.84 -1.17 -14.23
C THR A 19 -21.30 -1.56 -12.86
N LYS A 20 -22.14 -1.48 -11.83
CA LYS A 20 -21.82 -2.03 -10.52
C LYS A 20 -21.66 -3.54 -10.67
N THR A 21 -20.43 -4.01 -10.54
CA THR A 21 -20.15 -5.42 -10.33
C THR A 21 -19.97 -5.62 -8.84
N GLU A 22 -20.84 -6.39 -8.21
CA GLU A 22 -20.61 -6.85 -6.85
C GLU A 22 -19.62 -8.02 -6.92
N ALA A 23 -18.49 -7.88 -6.25
CA ALA A 23 -17.51 -8.95 -6.13
C ALA A 23 -17.98 -9.89 -5.02
N GLU A 24 -18.82 -10.85 -5.39
CA GLU A 24 -19.27 -11.91 -4.48
C GLU A 24 -18.19 -12.97 -4.30
N GLY A 25 -18.01 -13.47 -3.07
CA GLY A 25 -17.14 -14.63 -2.81
C GLY A 25 -15.65 -14.33 -2.66
N ILE A 26 -15.24 -13.06 -2.52
CA ILE A 26 -13.85 -12.72 -2.14
C ILE A 26 -13.50 -13.47 -0.85
N PRO A 27 -12.42 -14.28 -0.82
CA PRO A 27 -12.07 -15.04 0.37
C PRO A 27 -11.76 -14.11 1.55
N VAL A 28 -12.20 -14.53 2.74
CA VAL A 28 -11.91 -13.86 4.01
C VAL A 28 -11.16 -14.85 4.89
N ILE A 29 -9.88 -14.60 5.12
CA ILE A 29 -8.98 -15.46 5.89
C ILE A 29 -8.98 -15.02 7.37
N ASP A 30 -9.31 -15.94 8.27
CA ASP A 30 -9.30 -15.70 9.72
C ASP A 30 -7.95 -16.13 10.33
N LEU A 31 -7.23 -15.17 10.92
CA LEU A 31 -5.94 -15.43 11.59
C LEU A 31 -6.03 -15.56 13.12
N SER A 32 -7.23 -15.69 13.68
CA SER A 32 -7.44 -15.84 15.12
C SER A 32 -6.64 -17.01 15.71
N ILE A 33 -6.48 -18.10 14.96
CA ILE A 33 -5.71 -19.28 15.38
C ILE A 33 -4.22 -19.00 15.61
N LEU A 34 -3.68 -17.90 15.06
CA LEU A 34 -2.29 -17.48 15.25
C LEU A 34 -2.12 -16.53 16.44
N ASN A 35 -3.22 -15.93 16.89
CA ASN A 35 -3.22 -14.85 17.88
C ASN A 35 -3.83 -15.29 19.23
N CYS A 36 -4.02 -16.59 19.46
CA CYS A 36 -4.62 -17.11 20.69
C CYS A 36 -3.54 -17.55 21.69
N PRO A 37 -3.29 -16.79 22.77
CA PRO A 37 -2.23 -17.11 23.74
C PRO A 37 -2.58 -18.28 24.66
N TYR A 38 -3.84 -18.75 24.66
CA TYR A 38 -4.35 -19.74 25.60
C TYR A 38 -4.59 -21.13 24.98
N THR A 39 -4.42 -21.27 23.67
CA THR A 39 -4.64 -22.53 22.96
C THR A 39 -3.47 -22.82 22.04
N SER A 40 -2.83 -23.97 22.21
CA SER A 40 -1.84 -24.44 21.25
C SER A 40 -2.55 -24.79 19.94
N THR A 41 -2.26 -24.03 18.88
CA THR A 41 -2.70 -24.35 17.52
C THR A 41 -2.18 -25.72 17.12
N THR A 42 -3.07 -26.58 16.63
CA THR A 42 -2.67 -27.90 16.14
C THR A 42 -2.08 -27.80 14.73
N ASP A 43 -1.19 -28.72 14.37
CA ASP A 43 -0.64 -28.79 13.00
C ASP A 43 -1.75 -28.92 11.95
N ALA A 44 -2.85 -29.62 12.27
CA ALA A 44 -4.00 -29.78 11.38
C ALA A 44 -4.73 -28.45 11.10
N GLU A 45 -4.92 -27.61 12.11
CA GLU A 45 -5.54 -26.28 11.95
C GLU A 45 -4.63 -25.35 11.13
N LEU A 46 -3.32 -25.39 11.38
CA LEU A 46 -2.35 -24.61 10.63
C LEU A 46 -2.31 -25.03 9.15
N GLU A 47 -2.29 -26.34 8.87
CA GLU A 47 -2.34 -26.86 7.50
C GLU A 47 -3.64 -26.46 6.78
N SER A 48 -4.77 -26.43 7.50
CA SER A 48 -6.05 -25.95 6.97
C SER A 48 -5.97 -24.48 6.56
N LEU A 49 -5.47 -23.60 7.43
CA LEU A 49 -5.28 -22.18 7.15
C LEU A 49 -4.34 -21.96 5.95
N VAL A 50 -3.22 -22.69 5.90
CA VAL A 50 -2.27 -22.63 4.78
C VAL A 50 -2.94 -23.07 3.48
N ALA A 51 -3.77 -24.11 3.50
CA ALA A 51 -4.51 -24.56 2.33
C ALA A 51 -5.54 -23.52 1.86
N GLU A 52 -6.20 -22.82 2.78
CA GLU A 52 -7.13 -21.74 2.49
C GLU A 52 -6.44 -20.56 1.80
N ILE A 53 -5.34 -20.06 2.38
CA ILE A 53 -4.51 -18.99 1.82
C ILE A 53 -4.01 -19.39 0.42
N ARG A 54 -3.49 -20.62 0.28
CA ARG A 54 -3.02 -21.14 -1.00
C ARG A 54 -4.13 -21.14 -2.05
N ASN A 55 -5.34 -21.57 -1.67
CA ASN A 55 -6.50 -21.60 -2.56
C ASN A 55 -6.95 -20.18 -2.95
N ALA A 56 -6.96 -19.23 -2.02
CA ALA A 56 -7.26 -17.83 -2.29
C ALA A 56 -6.23 -17.21 -3.25
N CYS A 57 -4.93 -17.41 -3.02
CA CYS A 57 -3.87 -16.98 -3.94
C CYS A 57 -4.05 -17.57 -5.35
N LYS A 58 -4.34 -18.87 -5.46
CA LYS A 58 -4.48 -19.56 -6.76
C LYS A 58 -5.72 -19.13 -7.55
N LYS A 59 -6.86 -18.95 -6.88
CA LYS A 59 -8.15 -18.68 -7.54
C LYS A 59 -8.45 -17.20 -7.71
N TRP A 60 -8.05 -16.38 -6.74
CA TRP A 60 -8.41 -14.97 -6.69
C TRP A 60 -7.20 -14.04 -6.88
N GLY A 61 -6.01 -14.45 -6.43
CA GLY A 61 -4.83 -13.58 -6.40
C GLY A 61 -4.88 -12.48 -5.33
N PHE A 62 -5.97 -12.39 -4.56
CA PHE A 62 -6.15 -11.52 -3.41
C PHE A 62 -7.19 -12.10 -2.44
N PHE A 63 -7.19 -11.64 -1.19
CA PHE A 63 -8.16 -12.01 -0.15
C PHE A 63 -8.18 -10.93 0.94
N GLN A 64 -9.23 -10.93 1.75
CA GLN A 64 -9.30 -10.12 2.97
C GLN A 64 -8.77 -10.93 4.16
N VAL A 65 -8.28 -10.23 5.18
CA VAL A 65 -7.79 -10.87 6.42
C VAL A 65 -8.53 -10.25 7.60
N ILE A 66 -9.01 -11.11 8.51
CA ILE A 66 -9.61 -10.72 9.78
C ILE A 66 -8.84 -11.34 10.95
N ASN A 67 -9.06 -10.81 12.15
CA ASN A 67 -8.40 -11.28 13.38
C ASN A 67 -6.87 -11.35 13.27
N HIS A 68 -6.27 -10.44 12.50
CA HIS A 68 -4.83 -10.37 12.22
C HIS A 68 -3.98 -9.85 13.41
N GLY A 69 -4.59 -9.48 14.53
CA GLY A 69 -3.88 -9.07 15.75
C GLY A 69 -3.34 -7.63 15.78
N VAL A 70 -3.47 -6.88 14.68
CA VAL A 70 -3.13 -5.45 14.66
C VAL A 70 -4.21 -4.68 15.44
N SER A 71 -3.79 -3.89 16.43
CA SER A 71 -4.74 -3.17 17.29
C SER A 71 -5.53 -2.10 16.52
N LEU A 72 -6.77 -1.89 16.95
CA LEU A 72 -7.63 -0.82 16.41
C LEU A 72 -6.97 0.56 16.57
N GLU A 73 -6.35 0.81 17.73
CA GLU A 73 -5.64 2.05 18.02
C GLU A 73 -4.50 2.32 17.01
N CYS A 74 -3.74 1.28 16.62
CA CYS A 74 -2.68 1.42 15.62
C CYS A 74 -3.26 1.87 14.27
N ARG A 75 -4.35 1.22 13.83
CA ARG A 75 -5.05 1.57 12.58
C ARG A 75 -5.59 3.01 12.60
N GLU A 76 -6.21 3.41 13.69
CA GLU A 76 -6.75 4.76 13.84
C GLU A 76 -5.67 5.84 13.83
N LYS A 77 -4.52 5.56 14.47
CA LYS A 77 -3.36 6.48 14.48
C LYS A 77 -2.83 6.72 13.07
N ILE A 78 -2.58 5.65 12.29
CA ILE A 78 -2.05 5.81 10.93
C ILE A 78 -3.06 6.47 9.99
N GLU A 79 -4.34 6.15 10.11
CA GLU A 79 -5.40 6.81 9.33
C GLU A 79 -5.48 8.31 9.65
N LEU A 80 -5.42 8.68 10.94
CA LEU A 80 -5.43 10.08 11.36
C LEU A 80 -4.21 10.85 10.88
N ALA A 81 -3.01 10.25 11.01
CA ALA A 81 -1.77 10.86 10.54
C ALA A 81 -1.77 11.06 9.02
N SER A 82 -2.22 10.05 8.27
CA SER A 82 -2.37 10.10 6.81
C SER A 82 -3.34 11.22 6.39
N ARG A 83 -4.54 11.28 6.99
CA ARG A 83 -5.53 12.34 6.72
C ARG A 83 -4.98 13.74 6.99
N LYS A 84 -4.27 13.92 8.12
CA LYS A 84 -3.65 15.19 8.48
C LYS A 84 -2.58 15.61 7.47
N PHE A 85 -1.73 14.68 7.03
CA PHE A 85 -0.70 14.96 6.04
C PHE A 85 -1.29 15.34 4.68
N PHE A 86 -2.19 14.52 4.13
CA PHE A 86 -2.76 14.78 2.81
C PHE A 86 -3.71 15.99 2.77
N GLY A 87 -4.25 16.38 3.93
CA GLY A 87 -5.00 17.63 4.11
C GLY A 87 -4.15 18.91 4.11
N LEU A 88 -2.82 18.82 4.10
CA LEU A 88 -1.94 19.98 3.99
C LEU A 88 -1.96 20.62 2.60
N PRO A 89 -1.61 21.92 2.48
CA PRO A 89 -1.33 22.55 1.20
C PRO A 89 -0.26 21.78 0.41
N LYS A 90 -0.36 21.82 -0.92
CA LYS A 90 0.56 21.10 -1.81
C LYS A 90 2.02 21.52 -1.61
N GLU A 91 2.24 22.79 -1.27
CA GLU A 91 3.55 23.38 -1.01
C GLU A 91 4.24 22.74 0.20
N GLU A 92 3.47 22.33 1.21
CA GLU A 92 3.99 21.62 2.37
C GLU A 92 4.32 20.16 2.03
N LYS A 93 3.45 19.49 1.26
CA LYS A 93 3.64 18.08 0.85
C LYS A 93 4.84 17.91 -0.08
N ILE A 94 5.10 18.87 -0.97
CA ILE A 94 6.24 18.84 -1.90
C ILE A 94 7.60 18.93 -1.19
N LYS A 95 7.67 19.45 0.05
CA LYS A 95 8.95 19.52 0.80
C LYS A 95 9.58 18.14 1.04
N VAL A 96 8.77 17.08 1.00
CA VAL A 96 9.19 15.69 1.15
C VAL A 96 8.97 14.88 -0.14
N LYS A 97 9.01 15.55 -1.31
CA LYS A 97 8.79 14.90 -2.59
C LYS A 97 9.92 13.93 -2.94
N ARG A 98 9.58 12.74 -3.39
CA ARG A 98 10.56 11.77 -3.94
C ARG A 98 11.20 12.29 -5.23
N ASN A 99 12.37 11.76 -5.59
CA ASN A 99 13.13 12.14 -6.79
C ASN A 99 13.77 10.91 -7.48
N GLU A 100 14.54 11.12 -8.55
CA GLU A 100 15.17 10.06 -9.34
C GLU A 100 16.21 9.22 -8.57
N VAL A 101 16.73 9.78 -7.48
CA VAL A 101 17.71 9.15 -6.59
C VAL A 101 17.01 8.44 -5.44
N ASN A 102 16.12 9.15 -4.72
CA ASN A 102 15.38 8.63 -3.59
C ASN A 102 13.88 8.53 -3.91
N PHE A 103 13.36 7.30 -4.03
CA PHE A 103 11.97 7.03 -4.37
C PHE A 103 11.00 7.11 -3.17
N MET A 104 11.48 7.41 -1.96
CA MET A 104 10.62 7.57 -0.79
C MET A 104 10.10 9.01 -0.68
N GLY A 105 8.89 9.17 -0.16
CA GLY A 105 8.24 10.44 0.09
C GLY A 105 7.03 10.70 -0.80
N TYR A 106 6.62 11.97 -0.86
CA TYR A 106 5.41 12.42 -1.56
C TYR A 106 5.52 12.38 -3.09
N TYR A 107 4.43 12.03 -3.76
CA TYR A 107 4.29 12.13 -5.22
C TYR A 107 2.82 12.23 -5.66
N ASP A 108 2.54 12.95 -6.74
CA ASP A 108 1.18 13.18 -7.24
C ASP A 108 1.05 13.07 -8.77
N THR A 109 2.06 12.45 -9.40
CA THR A 109 2.09 12.27 -10.86
C THR A 109 2.38 10.84 -11.27
N GLU A 110 1.96 9.86 -10.46
CA GLU A 110 2.07 8.44 -10.80
C GLU A 110 1.36 8.12 -12.11
N LEU A 111 1.92 7.18 -12.87
CA LEU A 111 1.38 6.78 -14.17
C LEU A 111 0.97 5.31 -14.14
N THR A 112 -0.31 5.03 -14.40
CA THR A 112 -0.79 3.67 -14.73
C THR A 112 -1.11 3.62 -16.22
N LYS A 113 -0.51 2.66 -16.94
CA LYS A 113 -0.64 2.54 -18.40
C LYS A 113 -0.33 3.85 -19.15
N LYS A 114 0.70 4.59 -18.70
CA LYS A 114 1.13 5.91 -19.22
C LYS A 114 0.13 7.06 -19.01
N ILE A 115 -0.96 6.85 -18.28
CA ILE A 115 -1.93 7.90 -17.91
C ILE A 115 -1.73 8.27 -16.45
N ARG A 116 -1.83 9.56 -16.11
CA ARG A 116 -1.68 10.00 -14.73
C ARG A 116 -2.84 9.49 -13.89
N ASP A 117 -2.50 8.90 -12.76
CA ASP A 117 -3.50 8.48 -11.78
C ASP A 117 -4.08 9.69 -11.06
N TRP A 118 -5.39 9.66 -10.83
CA TRP A 118 -6.04 10.68 -10.02
C TRP A 118 -5.87 10.35 -8.53
N LYS A 119 -4.63 10.42 -8.06
CA LYS A 119 -4.23 10.16 -6.67
C LYS A 119 -2.96 10.92 -6.32
N GLU A 120 -2.75 11.06 -5.02
CA GLU A 120 -1.46 11.37 -4.43
C GLU A 120 -0.99 10.18 -3.58
N VAL A 121 0.31 10.07 -3.36
CA VAL A 121 0.95 8.97 -2.63
C VAL A 121 2.07 9.49 -1.74
N PHE A 122 2.36 8.76 -0.67
CA PHE A 122 3.54 8.94 0.16
C PHE A 122 4.16 7.56 0.41
N ASP A 123 5.34 7.32 -0.17
CA ASP A 123 6.03 6.03 -0.10
C ASP A 123 7.07 6.03 1.03
N PHE A 124 7.13 4.96 1.82
CA PHE A 124 8.10 4.79 2.89
C PHE A 124 8.45 3.32 3.14
N THR A 125 9.61 3.07 3.74
CA THR A 125 10.04 1.76 4.23
C THR A 125 9.92 1.66 5.75
N VAL A 126 9.80 0.44 6.28
CA VAL A 126 9.80 0.21 7.73
C VAL A 126 11.13 0.63 8.34
N GLU A 127 12.23 0.24 7.70
CA GLU A 127 13.57 0.64 8.12
C GLU A 127 13.86 2.10 7.79
N LYS A 128 14.70 2.74 8.61
CA LYS A 128 15.13 4.14 8.39
C LYS A 128 15.86 4.30 7.06
N THR A 129 16.62 3.28 6.70
CA THR A 129 17.38 3.16 5.47
C THR A 129 17.09 1.80 4.85
N ALA A 130 16.85 1.75 3.55
CA ALA A 130 16.73 0.51 2.80
C ALA A 130 17.79 0.44 1.70
N MET A 131 18.43 -0.73 1.57
CA MET A 131 19.36 -1.03 0.48
C MET A 131 18.64 -1.90 -0.54
N VAL A 132 18.55 -1.43 -1.78
CA VAL A 132 17.95 -2.20 -2.88
C VAL A 132 18.94 -2.41 -4.00
N PRO A 133 18.81 -3.47 -4.81
CA PRO A 133 19.55 -3.61 -6.05
C PRO A 133 19.34 -2.37 -6.95
N LEU A 134 20.43 -1.87 -7.54
CA LEU A 134 20.38 -0.74 -8.45
C LEU A 134 19.60 -1.07 -9.74
N SER A 135 19.70 -2.33 -10.18
CA SER A 135 19.01 -2.84 -11.35
C SER A 135 18.33 -4.19 -11.08
N GLN A 136 17.52 -4.62 -12.03
CA GLN A 136 16.89 -5.94 -12.02
C GLN A 136 17.83 -7.05 -12.55
N ASP A 137 19.05 -6.70 -12.99
CA ASP A 137 20.03 -7.69 -13.44
C ASP A 137 20.57 -8.46 -12.22
N PRO A 138 20.39 -9.78 -12.14
CA PRO A 138 20.88 -10.57 -11.01
C PRO A 138 22.41 -10.59 -10.88
N ASN A 139 23.16 -10.18 -11.90
CA ASN A 139 24.62 -10.08 -11.86
C ASN A 139 25.11 -8.71 -11.37
N ASP A 140 24.25 -7.71 -11.39
CA ASP A 140 24.53 -6.38 -10.87
C ASP A 140 24.41 -6.40 -9.34
N LYS A 141 25.55 -6.16 -8.67
CA LYS A 141 25.64 -6.14 -7.20
C LYS A 141 25.60 -4.73 -6.63
N GLU A 142 25.46 -3.72 -7.48
CA GLU A 142 25.35 -2.34 -6.99
C GLU A 142 24.07 -2.18 -6.19
N LEU A 143 24.19 -1.50 -5.05
CA LEU A 143 23.09 -1.21 -4.16
C LEU A 143 22.84 0.29 -4.17
N ARG A 144 21.56 0.64 -4.13
CA ARG A 144 21.11 2.01 -3.89
C ARG A 144 20.53 2.12 -2.50
N GLU A 145 20.91 3.18 -1.81
CA GLU A 145 20.37 3.55 -0.51
C GLU A 145 19.14 4.44 -0.68
N PHE A 146 18.06 4.10 0.02
CA PHE A 146 16.89 4.96 0.19
C PHE A 146 16.72 5.35 1.65
N HIS A 147 16.18 6.54 1.89
CA HIS A 147 15.83 7.02 3.22
C HIS A 147 14.42 7.60 3.21
N ASN A 148 13.67 7.36 4.28
CA ASN A 148 12.34 7.95 4.42
C ASN A 148 12.41 9.47 4.54
N GLN A 149 11.67 10.17 3.68
CA GLN A 149 11.55 11.63 3.74
C GLN A 149 10.36 12.03 4.61
N TRP A 150 10.52 11.91 5.94
CA TRP A 150 9.45 12.22 6.88
C TRP A 150 9.13 13.72 6.92
N PRO A 151 7.85 14.13 6.86
CA PRO A 151 7.48 15.53 7.00
C PRO A 151 7.63 16.01 8.45
N GLN A 152 7.83 17.31 8.64
CA GLN A 152 7.84 17.91 9.97
C GLN A 152 6.44 17.89 10.64
N TYR A 153 5.39 17.92 9.82
CA TYR A 153 4.00 17.82 10.26
C TYR A 153 3.20 16.88 9.33
N PRO A 154 2.31 16.03 9.86
CA PRO A 154 2.07 15.79 11.29
C PRO A 154 3.19 14.94 11.91
N PRO A 155 3.59 15.20 13.16
CA PRO A 155 4.69 14.46 13.80
C PRO A 155 4.39 12.97 14.00
N GLY A 156 3.12 12.59 14.03
CA GLY A 156 2.68 11.19 14.17
C GLY A 156 2.61 10.40 12.86
N LEU A 157 3.13 10.93 11.73
CA LEU A 157 3.26 10.15 10.50
C LEU A 157 4.47 9.20 10.52
N ARG A 158 5.50 9.56 11.30
CA ARG A 158 6.68 8.72 11.53
C ARG A 158 6.43 7.70 12.64
#